data_AF-A0A2V8B7Z6-F1
#
_entry.id   AF-A0A2V8B7Z6-F1
#
_cell.length_a   1.000
_cell.length_b   1.000
_cell.length_c   1.000
_cell.angle_alpha   90.00
_cell.angle_beta   90.00
_cell.angle_gamma   90.00
#
_symmetry.space_group_name_H-M   'P 1'
#
loop_
_entity.id
_entity.type
_entity.pdbx_description
1 polymer ?
#
loop_
_entity_poly.entity_id
_entity_poly.type
_entity_poly.pdbx_seq_one_letter_code
_entity_poly.pdbx_strand_id
1 'polypeptide(L)'
;MPDRSLGRARDADDGRTGDARLRLLDDASAVELLDNGTVEPETPSCGPKDVPPQELSSNDPDVLRAALVREHDAYRRAECLAKMQTEVVQLALDLLVREPDIESFFGGLTRTMVEESDSHVCGVWLMDDDEKRCDLWMAYVADRLYLRRHGGLDGLAFPHESLGKHLLGYAPGWTETIEYECDDARLPDAVREFHREGGIHGMVIAPLLLGTRTLGWIKLSSRGIPPCKDAQWWRIELIEAIARQAALALHHNRLVERSRLEERRKAILEERNRLARDIHDNLAQGFGAILMQLQAAQREIGTPSLPFAQKLETAVDLARTHMIEARRSVGTLRPNVGDGEEISTSLKRIADLAQLTTSVPIDINLEALPRVGDSVEREIVGIAQEALTNAVRHARARRISVRASTVRSIGLRLSVADDGRGFARDRSSAGFGMTSMQERAERIGASLTIVTAPRGGTEVVLAWEPSSLPTQVHVAG
;
A
#
# COMPACT_ATOMS: atom_id res chain seq x y z
N MET A 1 30.54 50.95 44.01
CA MET A 1 31.76 50.32 44.58
C MET A 1 31.47 49.96 46.03
N PRO A 2 31.81 48.76 46.51
CA PRO A 2 32.43 47.62 45.80
C PRO A 2 31.44 46.43 45.66
N ASP A 3 31.47 45.54 44.66
CA ASP A 3 32.50 44.91 43.83
C ASP A 3 33.16 43.63 44.42
N ARG A 4 33.31 42.64 43.51
CA ARG A 4 33.98 41.32 43.52
C ARG A 4 33.08 40.08 43.76
N SER A 5 32.75 39.21 42.79
CA SER A 5 33.43 38.53 41.65
C SER A 5 34.01 37.14 41.98
N LEU A 6 33.95 36.26 40.95
CA LEU A 6 34.37 34.85 40.82
C LEU A 6 33.25 33.83 41.14
N GLY A 7 32.77 32.97 40.23
CA GLY A 7 33.25 32.54 38.92
C GLY A 7 33.11 31.02 38.85
N ARG A 8 32.24 30.49 37.99
CA ARG A 8 32.38 29.15 37.40
C ARG A 8 31.47 29.03 36.18
N ALA A 9 32.12 29.09 35.02
CA ALA A 9 31.59 28.66 33.74
C ALA A 9 31.11 27.20 33.84
N ARG A 10 29.94 26.93 33.26
CA ARG A 10 29.61 25.61 32.74
C ARG A 10 29.31 25.84 31.27
N ASP A 11 30.26 25.39 30.45
CA ASP A 11 30.12 25.22 29.02
C ASP A 11 28.85 24.40 28.74
N ALA A 12 27.91 25.03 28.04
CA ALA A 12 26.89 24.32 27.29
C ALA A 12 27.51 24.01 25.92
N ASP A 13 27.97 22.77 25.81
CA ASP A 13 28.35 22.10 24.58
C ASP A 13 27.11 22.02 23.68
N ASP A 14 26.90 23.06 22.87
CA ASP A 14 25.88 23.09 21.82
C ASP A 14 26.52 22.54 20.55
N GLY A 15 26.27 21.26 20.32
CA GLY A 15 26.84 20.45 19.25
C GLY A 15 26.45 20.95 17.86
N ARG A 16 27.15 21.98 17.37
CA ARG A 16 27.30 22.27 15.94
C ARG A 16 28.12 21.15 15.29
N THR A 17 27.44 20.05 14.96
CA THR A 17 27.99 19.01 14.08
C THR A 17 27.00 18.75 12.94
N GLY A 18 26.85 19.75 12.07
CA GLY A 18 26.08 19.64 10.83
C GLY A 18 26.56 20.55 9.69
N ASP A 19 27.55 21.42 9.94
CA ASP A 19 27.72 22.67 9.17
C ASP A 19 28.79 22.62 8.05
N ALA A 20 28.93 21.49 7.34
CA ALA A 20 30.00 21.36 6.34
C ALA A 20 29.72 20.44 5.13
N ARG A 21 28.55 19.82 4.99
CA ARG A 21 28.40 18.70 4.04
C ARG A 21 27.99 19.06 2.62
N LEU A 22 27.37 20.23 2.34
CA LEU A 22 27.08 20.66 0.96
C LEU A 22 27.82 21.94 0.51
N ARG A 23 28.70 22.52 1.35
CA ARG A 23 29.56 23.68 1.00
C ARG A 23 30.51 23.45 -0.19
N LEU A 24 30.64 22.22 -0.70
CA LEU A 24 31.37 21.90 -1.93
C LEU A 24 30.66 22.38 -3.21
N LEU A 25 29.41 22.82 -3.14
CA LEU A 25 28.70 23.41 -4.27
C LEU A 25 29.22 24.81 -4.63
N ASP A 26 29.75 25.55 -3.64
CA ASP A 26 30.47 26.81 -3.88
C ASP A 26 31.86 26.57 -4.47
N ASP A 27 32.53 25.46 -4.17
CA ASP A 27 33.81 25.10 -4.84
C ASP A 27 33.60 24.72 -6.32
N ALA A 28 32.41 24.28 -6.71
CA ALA A 28 32.05 24.04 -8.12
C ALA A 28 31.81 25.35 -8.90
N SER A 29 31.50 26.45 -8.19
CA SER A 29 31.33 27.79 -8.78
C SER A 29 32.60 28.66 -8.65
N ALA A 30 33.41 28.44 -7.61
CA ALA A 30 34.68 29.10 -7.33
C ALA A 30 35.86 28.38 -8.03
N VAL A 31 35.80 28.31 -9.36
CA VAL A 31 36.96 27.91 -10.16
C VAL A 31 37.86 29.14 -10.35
N GLU A 32 38.90 29.27 -9.53
CA GLU A 32 40.05 30.13 -9.86
C GLU A 32 40.61 29.67 -11.21
N LEU A 33 40.47 30.52 -12.23
CA LEU A 33 41.31 30.47 -13.41
C LEU A 33 42.76 30.57 -12.93
N LEU A 34 43.51 29.47 -13.07
CA LEU A 34 44.96 29.52 -12.95
C LEU A 34 45.49 30.49 -14.00
N ASP A 35 46.00 31.62 -13.52
CA ASP A 35 46.71 32.64 -14.27
C ASP A 35 47.92 32.00 -14.97
N ASN A 36 47.76 31.72 -16.25
CA ASN A 36 48.86 31.39 -17.16
C ASN A 36 48.79 32.39 -18.31
N GLY A 37 49.31 33.60 -18.07
CA GLY A 37 49.94 34.47 -19.06
C GLY A 37 49.07 34.86 -20.25
N THR A 38 48.54 36.08 -20.19
CA THR A 38 48.09 36.93 -21.32
C THR A 38 48.04 36.26 -22.69
N VAL A 39 46.92 35.62 -22.99
CA VAL A 39 46.40 35.47 -24.35
C VAL A 39 45.00 36.06 -24.33
N GLU A 40 44.75 37.02 -25.23
CA GLU A 40 43.48 37.75 -25.33
C GLU A 40 42.30 36.76 -25.50
N PRO A 41 41.12 37.03 -24.90
CA PRO A 41 39.99 36.12 -24.99
C PRO A 41 39.33 36.25 -26.36
N GLU A 42 39.60 35.30 -27.26
CA GLU A 42 38.71 35.06 -28.40
C GLU A 42 37.38 34.52 -27.87
N THR A 43 36.29 35.16 -28.29
CA THR A 43 34.91 34.79 -27.96
C THR A 43 34.58 33.40 -28.51
N PRO A 44 34.03 32.46 -27.71
CA PRO A 44 33.71 31.13 -28.22
C PRO A 44 32.44 31.21 -29.09
N SER A 45 32.65 31.13 -30.40
CA SER A 45 31.60 30.90 -31.39
C SER A 45 31.13 29.44 -31.32
N CYS A 46 29.90 29.21 -30.83
CA CYS A 46 29.22 27.92 -30.85
C CYS A 46 28.86 27.47 -32.28
N GLY A 47 29.47 26.35 -32.74
CA GLY A 47 29.04 25.56 -33.91
C GLY A 47 28.38 24.23 -33.50
N PRO A 48 27.66 23.54 -34.41
CA PRO A 48 26.72 22.47 -34.06
C PRO A 48 27.40 21.14 -33.69
N LYS A 49 26.70 20.36 -32.85
CA LYS A 49 27.04 19.00 -32.40
C LYS A 49 27.03 17.99 -33.57
N ASP A 50 27.81 16.93 -33.40
CA ASP A 50 27.90 15.67 -34.19
C ASP A 50 28.89 15.59 -35.37
N VAL A 51 30.19 15.70 -35.07
CA VAL A 51 31.28 15.08 -35.86
C VAL A 51 32.25 14.39 -34.89
N PRO A 52 32.66 13.12 -35.10
CA PRO A 52 33.67 12.49 -34.24
C PRO A 52 35.00 13.27 -34.36
N PRO A 53 35.74 13.54 -33.27
CA PRO A 53 36.82 14.51 -33.35
C PRO A 53 37.99 14.00 -34.22
N GLN A 54 38.38 14.76 -35.24
CA GLN A 54 39.60 14.56 -36.06
C GLN A 54 40.92 14.78 -35.28
N GLU A 55 40.84 14.82 -33.96
CA GLU A 55 41.83 15.45 -33.06
C GLU A 55 42.97 14.50 -32.69
N LEU A 56 42.73 13.18 -32.69
CA LEU A 56 43.75 12.16 -32.45
C LEU A 56 44.78 12.03 -33.58
N SER A 57 44.47 12.61 -34.75
CA SER A 57 45.37 12.68 -35.91
C SER A 57 46.00 14.06 -36.12
N SER A 58 45.65 15.05 -35.29
CA SER A 58 46.17 16.41 -35.39
C SER A 58 47.50 16.53 -34.64
N ASN A 59 48.51 17.09 -35.30
CA ASN A 59 49.78 17.47 -34.65
C ASN A 59 49.79 18.93 -34.20
N ASP A 60 48.65 19.63 -34.27
CA ASP A 60 48.51 21.01 -33.82
C ASP A 60 48.47 21.07 -32.27
N PRO A 61 49.45 21.73 -31.61
CA PRO A 61 49.50 21.83 -30.15
C PRO A 61 48.26 22.46 -29.51
N ASP A 62 47.60 23.39 -30.20
CA ASP A 62 46.45 24.10 -29.65
C ASP A 62 45.18 23.24 -29.71
N VAL A 63 45.05 22.40 -30.75
CA VAL A 63 43.97 21.40 -30.87
C VAL A 63 44.11 20.32 -29.77
N LEU A 64 45.33 19.82 -29.54
CA LEU A 64 45.59 18.84 -28.48
C LEU A 64 45.40 19.43 -27.08
N ARG A 65 45.79 20.69 -26.85
CA ARG A 65 45.54 21.39 -25.57
C ARG A 65 44.04 21.55 -25.32
N ALA A 66 43.27 21.96 -26.33
CA ALA A 66 41.81 22.09 -26.20
C ALA A 66 41.13 20.72 -25.93
N ALA A 67 41.61 19.65 -26.56
CA ALA A 67 41.11 18.29 -26.31
C ALA A 67 41.40 17.81 -24.87
N LEU A 68 42.63 18.04 -24.38
CA LEU A 68 43.02 17.68 -23.02
C LEU A 68 42.20 18.45 -21.96
N VAL A 69 41.93 19.74 -22.17
CA VAL A 69 41.08 20.54 -21.27
C VAL A 69 39.66 19.97 -21.22
N ARG A 70 39.06 19.63 -22.37
CA ARG A 70 37.72 19.01 -22.40
C ARG A 70 37.66 17.66 -21.69
N GLU A 71 38.68 16.81 -21.88
CA GLU A 71 38.75 15.50 -21.23
C GLU A 71 38.92 15.64 -19.71
N HIS A 72 39.80 16.55 -19.27
CA HIS A 72 40.01 16.85 -17.86
C HIS A 72 38.76 17.43 -17.19
N ASP A 73 38.06 18.34 -17.85
CA ASP A 73 36.79 18.90 -17.37
C ASP A 73 35.68 17.85 -17.31
N ALA A 74 35.66 16.89 -18.25
CA ALA A 74 34.73 15.77 -18.20
C ALA A 74 35.03 14.82 -17.02
N TYR A 75 36.32 14.49 -16.81
CA TYR A 75 36.75 13.65 -15.69
C TYR A 75 36.41 14.30 -14.33
N ARG A 76 36.73 15.60 -14.16
CA ARG A 76 36.41 16.34 -12.94
C ARG A 76 34.90 16.42 -12.67
N ARG A 77 34.08 16.62 -13.70
CA ARG A 77 32.61 16.57 -13.56
C ARG A 77 32.12 15.21 -13.08
N ALA A 78 32.67 14.12 -13.64
CA ALA A 78 32.32 12.76 -13.21
C ALA A 78 32.70 12.49 -11.75
N GLU A 79 33.88 12.93 -11.31
CA GLU A 79 34.33 12.81 -9.92
C GLU A 79 33.43 13.60 -8.96
N CYS A 80 33.10 14.86 -9.31
CA CYS A 80 32.21 15.70 -8.52
C CYS A 80 30.80 15.10 -8.40
N LEU A 81 30.27 14.56 -9.51
CA LEU A 81 28.97 13.89 -9.54
C LEU A 81 28.94 12.64 -8.64
N ALA A 82 29.97 11.80 -8.68
CA ALA A 82 30.07 10.62 -7.82
C ALA A 82 30.11 10.99 -6.32
N LYS A 83 30.86 12.04 -5.99
CA LYS A 83 30.96 12.56 -4.61
C LYS A 83 29.60 13.09 -4.14
N MET A 84 28.95 13.92 -4.94
CA MET A 84 27.64 14.48 -4.65
C MET A 84 26.58 13.39 -4.46
N GLN A 85 26.55 12.36 -5.32
CA GLN A 85 25.63 11.24 -5.15
C GLN A 85 25.83 10.52 -3.81
N THR A 86 27.08 10.34 -3.40
CA THR A 86 27.42 9.70 -2.12
C THR A 86 26.96 10.56 -0.94
N GLU A 87 27.18 11.87 -1.00
CA GLU A 87 26.76 12.83 0.05
C GLU A 87 25.24 12.91 0.16
N VAL A 88 24.51 12.93 -0.97
CA VAL A 88 23.04 12.92 -0.98
C VAL A 88 22.49 11.64 -0.36
N VAL A 89 23.09 10.48 -0.66
CA VAL A 89 22.69 9.20 -0.05
C VAL A 89 22.92 9.23 1.47
N GLN A 90 24.09 9.70 1.90
CA GLN A 90 24.40 9.82 3.33
C GLN A 90 23.45 10.78 4.05
N LEU A 91 23.15 11.93 3.45
CA LEU A 91 22.18 12.87 3.98
C LEU A 91 20.79 12.23 4.11
N ALA A 92 20.32 11.55 3.06
CA ALA A 92 19.02 10.88 3.08
C ALA A 92 18.94 9.81 4.18
N LEU A 93 19.99 9.01 4.34
CA LEU A 93 20.06 8.01 5.42
C LEU A 93 20.07 8.65 6.81
N ASP A 94 20.89 9.69 7.02
CA ASP A 94 20.96 10.41 8.30
C ASP A 94 19.60 11.04 8.66
N LEU A 95 18.89 11.62 7.69
CA LEU A 95 17.55 12.17 7.88
C LEU A 95 16.54 11.05 8.20
N LEU A 96 16.55 9.94 7.46
CA LEU A 96 15.64 8.80 7.73
C LEU A 96 15.87 8.19 9.12
N VAL A 97 17.11 8.18 9.62
CA VAL A 97 17.44 7.68 10.96
C VAL A 97 16.98 8.65 12.05
N ARG A 98 17.15 9.96 11.85
CA ARG A 98 16.77 10.99 12.83
C ARG A 98 15.26 11.27 12.85
N GLU A 99 14.63 11.22 11.68
CA GLU A 99 13.25 11.61 11.43
C GLU A 99 12.50 10.42 10.79
N PRO A 100 11.97 9.50 11.60
CA PRO A 100 11.38 8.26 11.11
C PRO A 100 10.03 8.46 10.40
N ASP A 101 9.45 9.66 10.49
CA ASP A 101 8.24 10.01 9.77
C ASP A 101 8.57 10.69 8.43
N ILE A 102 7.78 10.38 7.41
CA ILE A 102 8.04 10.83 6.04
C ILE A 102 7.86 12.34 5.86
N GLU A 103 7.02 12.99 6.67
CA GLU A 103 6.78 14.43 6.56
C GLU A 103 7.98 15.22 7.09
N SER A 104 8.51 14.84 8.25
CA SER A 104 9.73 15.41 8.81
C SER A 104 10.91 15.16 7.88
N PHE A 105 11.14 13.91 7.45
CA PHE A 105 12.24 13.58 6.53
C PHE A 105 12.26 14.50 5.29
N PHE A 106 11.10 14.68 4.65
CA PHE A 106 11.01 15.58 3.50
C PHE A 106 11.07 17.06 3.90
N GLY A 107 10.60 17.43 5.08
CA GLY A 107 10.78 18.78 5.65
C GLY A 107 12.26 19.12 5.85
N GLY A 108 13.05 18.18 6.41
CA GLY A 108 14.51 18.30 6.53
C GLY A 108 15.18 18.34 5.16
N LEU A 109 14.82 17.44 4.25
CA LEU A 109 15.37 17.37 2.91
C LEU A 109 15.12 18.66 2.11
N THR A 110 13.87 19.15 2.08
CA THR A 110 13.49 20.38 1.36
C THR A 110 14.14 21.62 1.96
N ARG A 111 14.31 21.65 3.30
CA ARG A 111 15.08 22.69 3.99
C ARG A 111 16.54 22.66 3.57
N THR A 112 17.22 21.52 3.70
CA THR A 112 18.63 21.38 3.34
C THR A 112 18.87 21.74 1.87
N MET A 113 17.95 21.39 0.97
CA MET A 113 18.03 21.80 -0.42
C MET A 113 17.98 23.32 -0.62
N VAL A 114 17.23 24.05 0.19
CA VAL A 114 17.12 25.52 0.10
C VAL A 114 18.25 26.22 0.83
N GLU A 115 18.69 25.70 1.98
CA GLU A 115 19.76 26.31 2.79
C GLU A 115 21.15 26.07 2.19
N GLU A 116 21.37 24.89 1.61
CA GLU A 116 22.69 24.50 1.07
C GLU A 116 22.81 24.70 -0.45
N SER A 117 21.79 25.24 -1.11
CA SER A 117 21.90 25.66 -2.50
C SER A 117 21.44 27.11 -2.66
N ASP A 118 21.88 27.79 -3.71
CA ASP A 118 21.36 29.12 -4.11
C ASP A 118 19.88 29.10 -4.58
N SER A 119 19.12 28.10 -4.16
CA SER A 119 17.68 27.98 -4.41
C SER A 119 16.89 28.71 -3.34
N HIS A 120 15.81 29.35 -3.74
CA HIS A 120 14.94 30.11 -2.83
C HIS A 120 13.72 29.33 -2.36
N VAL A 121 13.31 28.31 -3.14
CA VAL A 121 12.11 27.53 -2.89
C VAL A 121 12.33 26.09 -3.30
N CYS A 122 11.97 25.16 -2.43
CA CYS A 122 11.81 23.74 -2.76
C CYS A 122 10.37 23.30 -2.53
N GLY A 123 9.78 22.59 -3.50
CA GLY A 123 8.42 22.07 -3.37
C GLY A 123 8.31 20.66 -3.91
N VAL A 124 7.43 19.88 -3.30
CA VAL A 124 7.18 18.48 -3.64
C VAL A 124 5.71 18.30 -4.00
N TRP A 125 5.45 17.87 -5.22
CA TRP A 125 4.14 17.50 -5.72
C TRP A 125 4.03 15.99 -5.75
N LEU A 126 2.92 15.43 -5.28
CA LEU A 126 2.67 14.00 -5.33
C LEU A 126 1.44 13.70 -6.20
N MET A 127 1.49 12.57 -6.89
CA MET A 127 0.33 12.05 -7.59
C MET A 127 -0.56 11.24 -6.66
N ASP A 128 -1.86 11.25 -6.94
CA ASP A 128 -2.78 10.30 -6.35
C ASP A 128 -2.56 8.89 -6.90
N ASP A 129 -3.13 7.89 -6.21
CA ASP A 129 -2.93 6.47 -6.56
C ASP A 129 -3.51 6.13 -7.95
N ASP A 130 -4.49 6.91 -8.41
CA ASP A 130 -5.16 6.77 -9.71
C ASP A 130 -4.43 7.50 -10.86
N GLU A 131 -3.34 8.22 -10.57
CA GLU A 131 -2.55 9.01 -11.55
C GLU A 131 -3.39 10.05 -12.31
N LYS A 132 -4.45 10.57 -11.67
CA LYS A 132 -5.39 11.56 -12.22
C LYS A 132 -5.21 12.94 -11.63
N ARG A 133 -4.53 13.04 -10.49
CA ARG A 133 -4.31 14.31 -9.81
C ARG A 133 -2.86 14.43 -9.38
N CYS A 134 -2.33 15.63 -9.54
CA CYS A 134 -1.04 16.03 -9.02
C CYS A 134 -1.24 17.27 -8.15
N ASP A 135 -0.92 17.15 -6.87
CA ASP A 135 -1.14 18.20 -5.90
C ASP A 135 0.15 18.51 -5.14
N LEU A 136 0.32 19.78 -4.75
CA LEU A 136 1.41 20.18 -3.87
C LEU A 136 1.25 19.50 -2.51
N TRP A 137 2.22 18.67 -2.15
CA TRP A 137 2.23 17.99 -0.85
C TRP A 137 2.89 18.86 0.22
N MET A 138 4.04 19.47 -0.12
CA MET A 138 4.73 20.40 0.77
C MET A 138 5.61 21.38 0.01
N ALA A 139 5.90 22.53 0.63
CA ALA A 139 6.87 23.50 0.12
C ALA A 139 7.66 24.12 1.28
N TYR A 140 8.95 24.33 1.07
CA TYR A 140 9.80 25.12 1.93
C TYR A 140 10.13 26.45 1.22
N VAL A 141 9.73 27.56 1.86
CA VAL A 141 9.83 28.92 1.31
C VAL A 141 10.20 29.87 2.44
N ALA A 142 11.26 30.67 2.27
CA ALA A 142 11.66 31.74 3.21
C ALA A 142 11.65 31.28 4.69
N ASP A 143 12.43 30.23 4.97
CA ASP A 143 12.58 29.60 6.29
C ASP A 143 11.32 28.98 6.90
N ARG A 144 10.27 28.78 6.08
CA ARG A 144 8.99 28.22 6.52
C ARG A 144 8.59 27.01 5.69
N LEU A 145 8.22 25.93 6.40
CA LEU A 145 7.62 24.73 5.81
C LEU A 145 6.08 24.87 5.75
N TYR A 146 5.53 24.61 4.57
CA TYR A 146 4.10 24.54 4.28
C TYR A 146 3.72 23.09 3.98
N LEU A 147 2.69 22.58 4.64
CA LEU A 147 2.21 21.21 4.51
C LEU A 147 0.74 21.22 4.08
N ARG A 148 0.37 20.32 3.16
CA ARG A 148 -1.02 20.22 2.69
C ARG A 148 -2.01 19.81 3.78
N ARG A 149 -1.58 19.02 4.76
CA ARG A 149 -2.45 18.56 5.86
C ARG A 149 -2.72 19.71 6.83
N HIS A 150 -3.91 19.75 7.44
CA HIS A 150 -4.33 20.79 8.42
C HIS A 150 -4.51 22.22 7.87
N GLY A 151 -4.94 22.39 6.60
CA GLY A 151 -5.17 23.74 6.02
C GLY A 151 -3.88 24.53 5.74
N GLY A 152 -2.71 23.90 5.85
CA GLY A 152 -1.40 24.54 5.90
C GLY A 152 -0.80 25.06 4.58
N LEU A 153 -1.57 25.07 3.48
CA LEU A 153 -1.21 25.82 2.27
C LEU A 153 -1.81 27.24 2.29
N ASP A 154 -2.69 27.55 3.24
CA ASP A 154 -3.27 28.87 3.40
C ASP A 154 -2.17 29.90 3.65
N GLY A 155 -2.03 30.87 2.74
CA GLY A 155 -0.99 31.90 2.76
C GLY A 155 0.23 31.62 1.89
N LEU A 156 0.30 30.48 1.19
CA LEU A 156 1.25 30.29 0.10
C LEU A 156 0.71 30.99 -1.16
N ALA A 157 1.33 32.11 -1.55
CA ALA A 157 0.90 32.90 -2.71
C ALA A 157 1.20 32.25 -4.08
N PHE A 158 1.79 31.06 -4.10
CA PHE A 158 2.20 30.37 -5.32
C PHE A 158 1.02 29.66 -6.01
N PRO A 159 0.83 29.76 -7.34
CA PRO A 159 -0.23 29.08 -8.10
C PRO A 159 0.02 27.56 -8.24
N HIS A 160 0.05 26.85 -7.12
CA HIS A 160 0.46 25.45 -7.02
C HIS A 160 -0.46 24.48 -7.74
N GLU A 161 -1.77 24.77 -7.84
CA GLU A 161 -2.73 23.96 -8.59
C GLU A 161 -2.50 24.06 -10.10
N SER A 162 -2.14 25.25 -10.59
CA SER A 162 -1.84 25.48 -12.01
C SER A 162 -0.59 24.69 -12.41
N LEU A 163 0.46 24.75 -11.57
CA LEU A 163 1.65 23.93 -11.79
C LEU A 163 1.36 22.43 -11.70
N GLY A 164 0.53 21.98 -10.73
CA GLY A 164 0.15 20.56 -10.63
C GLY A 164 -0.53 20.02 -11.89
N LYS A 165 -1.44 20.79 -12.49
CA LYS A 165 -2.08 20.43 -13.78
C LYS A 165 -1.07 20.36 -14.93
N HIS A 166 -0.13 21.29 -14.97
CA HIS A 166 0.95 21.29 -15.96
C HIS A 166 1.84 20.04 -15.84
N LEU A 167 2.28 19.70 -14.63
CA LEU A 167 3.12 18.52 -14.38
C LEU A 167 2.45 17.23 -14.86
N LEU A 168 1.15 17.09 -14.59
CA LEU A 168 0.39 15.94 -15.05
C LEU A 168 0.23 15.91 -16.58
N GLY A 169 0.04 17.08 -17.22
CA GLY A 169 -0.20 17.19 -18.67
C GLY A 169 1.08 17.19 -19.53
N TYR A 170 2.24 17.49 -18.97
CA TYR A 170 3.50 17.62 -19.70
C TYR A 170 4.29 16.31 -19.71
N ALA A 171 3.96 15.43 -20.66
CA ALA A 171 4.50 14.06 -20.77
C ALA A 171 6.03 13.94 -20.68
N PRO A 172 6.88 14.81 -21.28
CA PRO A 172 8.33 14.69 -21.15
C PRO A 172 8.81 14.76 -19.68
N GLY A 173 8.14 15.58 -18.86
CA GLY A 173 8.50 15.74 -17.46
C GLY A 173 8.19 14.53 -16.58
N TRP A 174 7.54 13.49 -17.10
CA TRP A 174 7.28 12.27 -16.34
C TRP A 174 8.54 11.44 -16.13
N THR A 175 9.45 11.47 -17.09
CA THR A 175 10.67 10.66 -17.10
C THR A 175 11.95 11.49 -17.08
N GLU A 176 11.88 12.76 -17.47
CA GLU A 176 13.03 13.64 -17.60
C GLU A 176 12.95 14.83 -16.66
N THR A 177 14.12 15.26 -16.16
CA THR A 177 14.24 16.52 -15.44
C THR A 177 14.11 17.68 -16.41
N ILE A 178 13.21 18.61 -16.10
CA ILE A 178 12.91 19.75 -16.97
C ILE A 178 13.38 21.04 -16.32
N GLU A 179 14.18 21.79 -17.05
CA GLU A 179 14.54 23.17 -16.73
C GLU A 179 13.61 24.14 -17.44
N TYR A 180 13.20 25.18 -16.73
CA TYR A 180 12.36 26.27 -17.22
C TYR A 180 13.03 27.62 -16.90
N GLU A 181 13.08 28.48 -17.90
CA GLU A 181 13.40 29.91 -17.73
C GLU A 181 12.20 30.66 -17.12
N CYS A 182 12.44 31.86 -16.57
CA CYS A 182 11.41 32.69 -15.90
C CYS A 182 10.09 32.82 -16.69
N ASP A 183 10.18 33.09 -18.00
CA ASP A 183 9.03 33.33 -18.90
C ASP A 183 8.88 32.21 -19.95
N ASP A 184 9.25 30.98 -19.60
CA ASP A 184 9.17 29.83 -20.50
C ASP A 184 7.72 29.56 -20.94
N ALA A 185 7.46 29.63 -22.25
CA ALA A 185 6.12 29.47 -22.84
C ALA A 185 5.45 28.13 -22.53
N ARG A 186 6.20 27.11 -22.10
CA ARG A 186 5.66 25.81 -21.67
C ARG A 186 4.94 25.91 -20.33
N LEU A 187 5.27 26.88 -19.48
CA LEU A 187 4.65 27.06 -18.16
C LEU A 187 3.27 27.74 -18.27
N PRO A 188 2.33 27.45 -17.35
CA PRO A 188 1.06 28.17 -17.27
C PRO A 188 1.23 29.68 -17.00
N ASP A 189 0.34 30.51 -17.55
CA ASP A 189 0.39 31.98 -17.44
C ASP A 189 0.50 32.46 -15.99
N ALA A 190 -0.31 31.91 -15.08
CA ALA A 190 -0.28 32.24 -13.66
C ALA A 190 1.10 31.97 -13.01
N VAL A 191 1.78 30.91 -13.43
CA VAL A 191 3.12 30.56 -12.91
C VAL A 191 4.16 31.54 -13.44
N ARG A 192 4.10 31.91 -14.74
CA ARG A 192 5.01 32.90 -15.34
C ARG A 192 4.82 34.29 -14.74
N GLU A 193 3.57 34.70 -14.48
CA GLU A 193 3.26 35.95 -13.78
C GLU A 193 3.87 35.97 -12.38
N PHE A 194 3.65 34.93 -11.58
CA PHE A 194 4.26 34.80 -10.26
C PHE A 194 5.81 34.83 -10.32
N HIS A 195 6.43 34.17 -11.29
CA HIS A 195 7.88 34.19 -11.45
C HIS A 195 8.43 35.59 -11.75
N ARG A 196 7.76 36.35 -12.62
CA ARG A 196 8.14 37.73 -12.96
C ARG A 196 8.03 38.66 -11.76
N GLU A 197 6.94 38.57 -10.99
CA GLU A 197 6.75 39.38 -9.79
C GLU A 197 7.69 38.99 -8.65
N GLY A 198 7.97 37.69 -8.50
CA GLY A 198 8.80 37.12 -7.44
C GLY A 198 10.31 37.13 -7.70
N GLY A 199 10.75 37.64 -8.86
CA GLY A 199 12.15 37.68 -9.27
C GLY A 199 12.80 36.30 -9.43
N ILE A 200 12.02 35.30 -9.84
CA ILE A 200 12.50 33.92 -10.06
C ILE A 200 13.03 33.83 -11.48
N HIS A 201 14.33 33.54 -11.65
CA HIS A 201 14.99 33.54 -12.95
C HIS A 201 15.04 32.16 -13.61
N GLY A 202 14.97 31.09 -12.82
CA GLY A 202 14.99 29.73 -13.32
C GLY A 202 14.39 28.73 -12.34
N MET A 203 13.91 27.62 -12.89
CA MET A 203 13.30 26.52 -12.14
C MET A 203 13.70 25.18 -12.73
N VAL A 204 14.09 24.24 -11.88
CA VAL A 204 14.38 22.85 -12.26
C VAL A 204 13.35 21.96 -11.57
N ILE A 205 12.75 21.05 -12.34
CA ILE A 205 11.77 20.09 -11.83
C ILE A 205 12.22 18.68 -12.21
N ALA A 206 12.45 17.83 -11.20
CA ALA A 206 12.80 16.43 -11.39
C ALA A 206 11.63 15.51 -11.01
N PRO A 207 11.34 14.46 -11.80
CA PRO A 207 10.34 13.47 -11.43
C PRO A 207 10.85 12.56 -10.30
N LEU A 208 9.97 12.23 -9.37
CA LEU A 208 10.19 11.22 -8.33
C LEU A 208 9.97 9.83 -8.92
N LEU A 209 10.98 9.33 -9.64
CA LEU A 209 10.91 8.08 -10.37
C LEU A 209 11.24 6.87 -9.51
N LEU A 210 10.41 5.83 -9.62
CA LEU A 210 10.71 4.49 -9.13
C LEU A 210 10.50 3.48 -10.27
N GLY A 211 11.59 3.01 -10.85
CA GLY A 211 11.55 2.21 -12.08
C GLY A 211 10.96 3.04 -13.23
N THR A 212 9.85 2.59 -13.81
CA THR A 212 9.13 3.30 -14.88
C THR A 212 7.95 4.13 -14.37
N ARG A 213 7.74 4.19 -13.06
CA ARG A 213 6.58 4.86 -12.45
C ARG A 213 7.00 6.18 -11.82
N THR A 214 6.34 7.25 -12.21
CA THR A 214 6.46 8.57 -11.57
C THR A 214 5.56 8.59 -10.33
N LEU A 215 6.10 8.98 -9.17
CA LEU A 215 5.32 9.14 -7.93
C LEU A 215 4.87 10.59 -7.70
N GLY A 216 5.50 11.52 -8.41
CA GLY A 216 5.36 12.96 -8.21
C GLY A 216 6.56 13.70 -8.78
N TRP A 217 6.75 14.94 -8.35
CA TRP A 217 7.84 15.82 -8.79
C TRP A 217 8.40 16.60 -7.61
N ILE A 218 9.71 16.86 -7.65
CA ILE A 218 10.38 17.82 -6.79
C ILE A 218 10.87 18.99 -7.63
N LYS A 219 10.75 20.20 -7.10
CA LYS A 219 11.02 21.44 -7.82
C LYS A 219 11.89 22.36 -6.99
N LEU A 220 12.89 22.94 -7.63
CA LEU A 220 13.72 24.01 -7.10
C LEU A 220 13.56 25.28 -7.93
N SER A 221 13.44 26.43 -7.29
CA SER A 221 13.51 27.74 -7.96
C SER A 221 14.69 28.54 -7.46
N SER A 222 15.40 29.20 -8.37
CA SER A 222 16.49 30.13 -8.05
C SER A 222 16.14 31.55 -8.46
N ARG A 223 16.66 32.51 -7.69
CA ARG A 223 16.64 33.93 -8.04
C ARG A 223 17.93 34.39 -8.73
N GLY A 224 19.00 33.59 -8.71
CA GLY A 224 20.23 33.90 -9.44
C GLY A 224 20.09 33.66 -10.94
N ILE A 225 20.70 34.54 -11.75
CA ILE A 225 20.93 34.31 -13.18
C ILE A 225 22.28 33.58 -13.30
N PRO A 226 22.34 32.41 -13.96
CA PRO A 226 23.62 31.73 -14.17
C PRO A 226 24.58 32.62 -14.97
N PRO A 227 25.89 32.65 -14.65
CA PRO A 227 26.87 33.41 -15.44
C PRO A 227 27.01 32.86 -16.87
N CYS A 228 26.77 31.57 -17.09
CA CYS A 228 26.60 30.96 -18.40
C CYS A 228 25.71 29.70 -18.32
N LYS A 229 25.20 29.21 -19.46
CA LYS A 229 24.27 28.06 -19.54
C LYS A 229 24.82 26.76 -18.92
N ASP A 230 26.14 26.56 -18.96
CA ASP A 230 26.77 25.34 -18.45
C ASP A 230 27.31 25.47 -17.02
N ALA A 231 27.29 26.66 -16.40
CA ALA A 231 27.85 26.88 -15.07
C ALA A 231 27.09 26.18 -13.92
N GLN A 232 25.87 25.71 -14.18
CA GLN A 232 24.96 25.17 -13.17
C GLN A 232 24.54 23.72 -13.44
N TRP A 233 25.29 22.98 -14.26
CA TRP A 233 25.03 21.56 -14.57
C TRP A 233 24.80 20.70 -13.32
N TRP A 234 25.52 21.00 -12.23
CA TRP A 234 25.45 20.29 -10.96
C TRP A 234 24.06 20.36 -10.30
N ARG A 235 23.25 21.39 -10.60
CA ARG A 235 21.90 21.56 -10.00
C ARG A 235 20.94 20.49 -10.46
N ILE A 236 21.00 20.14 -11.74
CA ILE A 236 20.18 19.08 -12.36
C ILE A 236 20.57 17.74 -11.71
N GLU A 237 21.87 17.47 -11.63
CA GLU A 237 22.38 16.23 -11.02
C GLU A 237 22.02 16.12 -9.53
N LEU A 238 22.08 17.22 -8.79
CA LEU A 238 21.70 17.28 -7.38
C LEU A 238 20.21 16.99 -7.18
N ILE A 239 19.34 17.71 -7.90
CA ILE A 239 17.89 17.53 -7.75
C ILE A 239 17.47 16.13 -8.20
N GLU A 240 18.12 15.55 -9.22
CA GLU A 240 17.89 14.17 -9.63
C GLU A 240 18.35 13.15 -8.59
N ALA A 241 19.54 13.33 -8.01
CA ALA A 241 20.03 12.47 -6.95
C ALA A 241 19.07 12.48 -5.76
N ILE A 242 18.59 13.67 -5.39
CA ILE A 242 17.62 13.85 -4.31
C ILE A 242 16.26 13.25 -4.69
N ALA A 243 15.78 13.47 -5.92
CA ALA A 243 14.53 12.91 -6.42
C ALA A 243 14.54 11.37 -6.35
N ARG A 244 15.67 10.73 -6.67
CA ARG A 244 15.85 9.28 -6.54
C ARG A 244 15.74 8.81 -5.09
N GLN A 245 16.41 9.49 -4.15
CA GLN A 245 16.32 9.15 -2.72
C GLN A 245 14.93 9.40 -2.15
N ALA A 246 14.29 10.51 -2.52
CA ALA A 246 12.93 10.86 -2.16
C ALA A 246 11.91 9.82 -2.67
N ALA A 247 12.04 9.39 -3.94
CA ALA A 247 11.17 8.37 -4.51
C ALA A 247 11.30 7.02 -3.76
N LEU A 248 12.53 6.63 -3.43
CA LEU A 248 12.79 5.41 -2.64
C LEU A 248 12.19 5.51 -1.23
N ALA A 249 12.37 6.65 -0.55
CA ALA A 249 11.80 6.90 0.77
C ALA A 249 10.26 6.85 0.77
N LEU A 250 9.60 7.47 -0.23
CA LEU A 250 8.15 7.40 -0.39
C LEU A 250 7.66 5.97 -0.61
N HIS A 251 8.36 5.22 -1.46
CA HIS A 251 8.01 3.83 -1.73
C HIS A 251 8.14 2.96 -0.47
N HIS A 252 9.26 3.10 0.24
CA HIS A 252 9.51 2.37 1.48
C HIS A 252 8.44 2.69 2.54
N ASN A 253 8.11 3.97 2.73
CA ASN A 253 7.06 4.38 3.67
C ASN A 253 5.70 3.76 3.32
N ARG A 254 5.30 3.77 2.04
CA ARG A 254 4.05 3.13 1.58
C ARG A 254 4.04 1.62 1.85
N LEU A 255 5.16 0.94 1.64
CA LEU A 255 5.29 -0.50 1.94
C LEU A 255 5.15 -0.77 3.45
N VAL A 256 5.83 0.01 4.29
CA VAL A 256 5.76 -0.12 5.75
C VAL A 256 4.33 0.12 6.26
N GLU A 257 3.66 1.17 5.80
CA GLU A 257 2.28 1.46 6.20
C GLU A 257 1.30 0.36 5.77
N ARG A 258 1.48 -0.19 4.56
CA ARG A 258 0.70 -1.35 4.11
C ARG A 258 0.94 -2.57 4.98
N SER A 259 2.20 -2.89 5.29
CA SER A 259 2.56 -4.01 6.18
C SER A 259 1.94 -3.84 7.56
N ARG A 260 2.03 -2.65 8.15
CA ARG A 260 1.41 -2.32 9.45
C ARG A 260 -0.10 -2.51 9.42
N LEU A 261 -0.77 -2.11 8.34
CA LEU A 261 -2.21 -2.30 8.20
C LEU A 261 -2.58 -3.80 8.09
N GLU A 262 -1.82 -4.57 7.32
CA GLU A 262 -2.00 -6.01 7.17
C GLU A 262 -1.74 -6.76 8.49
N GLU A 263 -0.68 -6.41 9.22
CA GLU A 263 -0.37 -6.95 10.55
C GLU A 263 -1.48 -6.63 11.57
N ARG A 264 -1.97 -5.39 11.61
CA ARG A 264 -3.10 -5.00 12.47
C ARG A 264 -4.35 -5.81 12.14
N ARG A 265 -4.66 -6.00 10.86
CA ARG A 265 -5.79 -6.84 10.41
C ARG A 265 -5.61 -8.29 10.86
N LYS A 266 -4.40 -8.84 10.71
CA LYS A 266 -4.08 -10.20 11.15
C LYS A 266 -4.24 -10.37 12.66
N ALA A 267 -3.69 -9.43 13.45
CA ALA A 267 -3.82 -9.44 14.90
C ALA A 267 -5.29 -9.36 15.36
N ILE A 268 -6.11 -8.51 14.73
CA ILE A 268 -7.55 -8.42 15.00
C ILE A 268 -8.26 -9.76 14.70
N LEU A 269 -7.91 -10.41 13.58
CA LEU A 269 -8.48 -11.71 13.23
C LEU A 269 -8.05 -12.83 14.19
N GLU A 270 -6.78 -12.85 14.59
CA GLU A 270 -6.25 -13.81 15.57
C GLU A 270 -6.93 -13.65 16.93
N GLU A 271 -7.10 -12.41 17.40
CA GLU A 271 -7.81 -12.09 18.64
C GLU A 271 -9.27 -12.53 18.58
N ARG A 272 -9.97 -12.20 17.49
CA ARG A 272 -11.35 -12.64 17.26
C ARG A 272 -11.47 -14.17 17.29
N ASN A 273 -10.51 -14.88 16.69
CA ASN A 273 -10.47 -16.34 16.69
C ASN A 273 -10.14 -16.95 18.05
N ARG A 274 -9.34 -16.28 18.88
CA ARG A 274 -9.09 -16.68 20.26
C ARG A 274 -10.36 -16.52 21.09
N LEU A 275 -10.98 -15.34 21.05
CA LEU A 275 -12.23 -15.05 21.76
C LEU A 275 -13.34 -16.03 21.38
N ALA A 276 -13.44 -16.38 20.10
CA ALA A 276 -14.39 -17.38 19.64
C ALA A 276 -14.19 -18.76 20.29
N ARG A 277 -12.93 -19.20 20.47
CA ARG A 277 -12.60 -20.46 21.15
C ARG A 277 -12.90 -20.39 22.64
N ASP A 278 -12.50 -19.31 23.30
CA ASP A 278 -12.73 -19.15 24.74
C ASP A 278 -14.23 -19.11 25.06
N ILE A 279 -15.02 -18.40 24.24
CA ILE A 279 -16.48 -18.39 24.34
C ILE A 279 -17.05 -19.79 24.06
N HIS A 280 -16.57 -20.49 23.03
CA HIS A 280 -17.01 -21.84 22.71
C HIS A 280 -16.82 -22.81 23.88
N ASP A 281 -15.63 -22.84 24.45
CA ASP A 281 -15.28 -23.79 25.50
C ASP A 281 -16.08 -23.52 26.77
N ASN A 282 -16.30 -22.25 27.10
CA ASN A 282 -17.12 -21.86 28.24
C ASN A 282 -18.61 -22.20 28.04
N LEU A 283 -19.17 -21.89 26.85
CA LEU A 283 -20.55 -22.27 26.53
C LEU A 283 -20.74 -23.79 26.50
N ALA A 284 -19.78 -24.52 25.93
CA ALA A 284 -19.82 -25.97 25.84
C ALA A 284 -19.81 -26.63 27.23
N GLN A 285 -18.96 -26.14 28.14
CA GLN A 285 -18.91 -26.59 29.52
C GLN A 285 -20.20 -26.24 30.28
N GLY A 286 -20.70 -25.00 30.14
CA GLY A 286 -21.91 -24.54 30.82
C GLY A 286 -23.15 -25.34 30.43
N PHE A 287 -23.40 -25.53 29.13
CA PHE A 287 -24.53 -26.35 28.66
C PHE A 287 -24.35 -27.83 28.95
N GLY A 288 -23.11 -28.35 28.91
CA GLY A 288 -22.82 -29.73 29.32
C GLY A 288 -23.19 -29.99 30.79
N ALA A 289 -22.83 -29.07 31.69
CA ALA A 289 -23.18 -29.16 33.11
C ALA A 289 -24.71 -29.08 33.33
N ILE A 290 -25.41 -28.18 32.63
CA ILE A 290 -26.88 -28.09 32.68
C ILE A 290 -27.51 -29.42 32.25
N LEU A 291 -27.03 -30.00 31.15
CA LEU A 291 -27.56 -31.27 30.64
C LEU A 291 -27.34 -32.41 31.64
N MET A 292 -26.17 -32.48 32.29
CA MET A 292 -25.88 -33.48 33.31
C MET A 292 -26.80 -33.35 34.53
N GLN A 293 -27.05 -32.13 35.00
CA GLN A 293 -27.94 -31.87 36.13
C GLN A 293 -29.39 -32.23 35.82
N LEU A 294 -29.87 -31.91 34.61
CA LEU A 294 -31.22 -32.29 34.16
C LEU A 294 -31.37 -33.81 34.03
N GLN A 295 -30.35 -34.51 33.54
CA GLN A 295 -30.34 -35.98 33.48
C GLN A 295 -30.28 -36.64 34.85
N ALA A 296 -29.54 -36.06 35.82
CA ALA A 296 -29.53 -36.55 37.19
C ALA A 296 -30.92 -36.40 37.84
N ALA A 297 -31.56 -35.24 37.67
CA ALA A 297 -32.92 -34.99 38.15
C ALA A 297 -33.95 -35.96 37.53
N GLN A 298 -33.80 -36.33 36.25
CA GLN A 298 -34.65 -37.37 35.62
C GLN A 298 -34.51 -38.74 36.29
N ARG A 299 -33.32 -39.11 36.78
CA ARG A 299 -33.08 -40.44 37.38
C ARG A 299 -33.53 -40.53 38.84
N GLU A 300 -33.47 -39.42 39.58
CA GLU A 300 -33.90 -39.37 40.98
C GLU A 300 -35.43 -39.36 41.13
N ILE A 301 -36.15 -38.92 40.09
CA ILE A 301 -37.60 -38.82 40.13
C ILE A 301 -38.23 -40.12 39.62
N GLY A 302 -38.71 -40.94 40.55
CA GLY A 302 -39.30 -42.24 40.24
C GLY A 302 -40.49 -42.19 39.28
N THR A 303 -41.60 -41.54 39.66
CA THR A 303 -42.78 -41.36 38.79
C THR A 303 -43.19 -39.89 38.74
N PRO A 304 -42.67 -39.08 37.81
CA PRO A 304 -43.02 -37.67 37.71
C PRO A 304 -44.48 -37.49 37.27
N SER A 305 -45.10 -36.40 37.73
CA SER A 305 -46.39 -35.97 37.16
C SER A 305 -46.19 -35.55 35.69
N LEU A 306 -47.19 -35.80 34.85
CA LEU A 306 -47.18 -35.49 33.41
C LEU A 306 -46.72 -34.04 33.09
N PRO A 307 -47.18 -32.99 33.82
CA PRO A 307 -46.73 -31.62 33.60
C PRO A 307 -45.26 -31.37 33.97
N PHE A 308 -44.72 -32.11 34.94
CA PHE A 308 -43.33 -31.98 35.36
C PHE A 308 -42.39 -32.67 34.37
N ALA A 309 -42.75 -33.86 33.89
CA ALA A 309 -42.01 -34.58 32.85
C ALA A 309 -41.85 -33.74 31.57
N GLN A 310 -42.94 -33.08 31.12
CA GLN A 310 -42.92 -32.19 29.95
C GLN A 310 -42.00 -30.97 30.12
N LYS A 311 -41.99 -30.35 31.31
CA LYS A 311 -41.10 -29.21 31.60
C LYS A 311 -39.63 -29.61 31.60
N LEU A 312 -39.32 -30.80 32.13
CA LEU A 312 -37.97 -31.34 32.20
C LEU A 312 -37.44 -31.73 30.81
N GLU A 313 -38.28 -32.33 29.97
CA GLU A 313 -37.99 -32.61 28.56
C GLU A 313 -37.74 -31.32 27.78
N THR A 314 -38.58 -30.30 27.98
CA THR A 314 -38.40 -28.96 27.37
C THR A 314 -37.06 -28.32 27.77
N ALA A 315 -36.66 -28.44 29.04
CA ALA A 315 -35.38 -27.89 29.52
C ALA A 315 -34.16 -28.61 28.89
N VAL A 316 -34.24 -29.92 28.70
CA VAL A 316 -33.21 -30.72 28.02
C VAL A 316 -33.09 -30.30 26.55
N ASP A 317 -34.21 -30.12 25.86
CA ASP A 317 -34.23 -29.71 24.46
C ASP A 317 -33.71 -28.28 24.26
N LEU A 318 -34.03 -27.35 25.17
CA LEU A 318 -33.49 -25.98 25.16
C LEU A 318 -31.96 -26.00 25.36
N ALA A 319 -31.45 -26.79 26.31
CA ALA A 319 -30.00 -26.90 26.54
C ALA A 319 -29.28 -27.51 25.32
N ARG A 320 -29.86 -28.53 24.68
CA ARG A 320 -29.31 -29.10 23.43
C ARG A 320 -29.33 -28.09 22.29
N THR A 321 -30.43 -27.36 22.13
CA THR A 321 -30.59 -26.36 21.08
C THR A 321 -29.55 -25.27 21.20
N HIS A 322 -29.36 -24.70 22.40
CA HIS A 322 -28.37 -23.65 22.61
C HIS A 322 -26.92 -24.15 22.55
N MET A 323 -26.65 -25.41 22.91
CA MET A 323 -25.34 -26.05 22.65
C MET A 323 -25.04 -26.13 21.14
N ILE A 324 -26.05 -26.51 20.35
CA ILE A 324 -25.96 -26.62 18.90
C ILE A 324 -25.82 -25.23 18.25
N GLU A 325 -26.47 -24.20 18.79
CA GLU A 325 -26.31 -22.81 18.35
C GLU A 325 -24.96 -22.22 18.73
N ALA A 326 -24.45 -22.48 19.93
CA ALA A 326 -23.11 -22.07 20.36
C ALA A 326 -22.02 -22.68 19.47
N ARG A 327 -22.12 -23.98 19.16
CA ARG A 327 -21.23 -24.66 18.20
C ARG A 327 -21.36 -24.07 16.78
N ARG A 328 -22.56 -23.65 16.36
CA ARG A 328 -22.78 -23.02 15.04
C ARG A 328 -22.11 -21.67 14.95
N SER A 329 -22.34 -20.76 15.92
CA SER A 329 -21.74 -19.41 15.94
C SER A 329 -20.21 -19.43 15.86
N VAL A 330 -19.59 -20.54 16.29
CA VAL A 330 -18.15 -20.77 16.25
C VAL A 330 -17.74 -21.57 15.01
N GLY A 331 -18.56 -22.50 14.52
CA GLY A 331 -18.36 -23.21 13.25
C GLY A 331 -18.36 -22.26 12.04
N THR A 332 -19.15 -21.17 12.07
CA THR A 332 -19.05 -20.06 11.11
C THR A 332 -17.74 -19.28 11.22
N LEU A 333 -16.86 -19.56 12.19
CA LEU A 333 -15.53 -18.96 12.30
C LEU A 333 -14.41 -19.89 11.83
N ARG A 334 -14.66 -21.21 11.70
CA ARG A 334 -13.63 -22.16 11.25
C ARG A 334 -14.22 -23.37 10.52
N PRO A 335 -14.15 -23.41 9.18
CA PRO A 335 -14.27 -24.66 8.44
C PRO A 335 -13.08 -25.54 8.82
N ASN A 336 -13.34 -26.71 9.41
CA ASN A 336 -12.30 -27.72 9.66
C ASN A 336 -11.93 -28.35 8.31
N VAL A 337 -11.00 -27.77 7.57
CA VAL A 337 -10.27 -28.43 6.48
C VAL A 337 -8.88 -28.69 7.02
N GLY A 338 -8.43 -29.95 7.01
CA GLY A 338 -7.06 -30.27 7.39
C GLY A 338 -6.08 -29.73 6.35
N ASP A 339 -4.90 -29.25 6.77
CA ASP A 339 -3.88 -28.79 5.82
C ASP A 339 -3.53 -29.94 4.86
N GLY A 340 -3.70 -29.72 3.55
CA GLY A 340 -3.49 -30.73 2.51
C GLY A 340 -4.60 -31.76 2.31
N GLU A 341 -5.73 -31.70 3.03
CA GLU A 341 -6.91 -32.57 2.76
C GLU A 341 -7.54 -32.20 1.41
N GLU A 342 -7.91 -33.17 0.58
CA GLU A 342 -8.65 -32.87 -0.66
C GLU A 342 -10.04 -32.34 -0.35
N ILE A 343 -10.46 -31.27 -1.05
CA ILE A 343 -11.78 -30.66 -0.88
C ILE A 343 -12.94 -31.66 -1.02
N SER A 344 -12.82 -32.65 -1.92
CA SER A 344 -13.77 -33.76 -2.08
C SER A 344 -13.93 -34.58 -0.79
N THR A 345 -12.81 -34.84 -0.09
CA THR A 345 -12.79 -35.55 1.18
C THR A 345 -13.45 -34.74 2.28
N SER A 346 -13.15 -33.43 2.38
CA SER A 346 -13.79 -32.56 3.35
C SER A 346 -15.30 -32.44 3.10
N LEU A 347 -15.74 -32.29 1.84
CA LEU A 347 -17.16 -32.23 1.45
C LEU A 347 -17.91 -33.53 1.79
N LYS A 348 -17.29 -34.68 1.52
CA LYS A 348 -17.86 -35.97 1.90
C LYS A 348 -17.98 -36.09 3.42
N ARG A 349 -16.95 -35.72 4.17
CA ARG A 349 -16.94 -35.78 5.63
C ARG A 349 -18.02 -34.90 6.26
N ILE A 350 -18.22 -33.66 5.78
CA ILE A 350 -19.30 -32.81 6.32
C ILE A 350 -20.69 -33.38 6.01
N ALA A 351 -20.86 -34.04 4.85
CA ALA A 351 -22.11 -34.67 4.47
C ALA A 351 -22.40 -35.94 5.29
N ASP A 352 -21.39 -36.78 5.52
CA ASP A 352 -21.49 -37.95 6.39
C ASP A 352 -21.84 -37.53 7.83
N LEU A 353 -21.18 -36.49 8.36
CA LEU A 353 -21.50 -35.94 9.69
C LEU A 353 -22.92 -35.37 9.75
N ALA A 354 -23.38 -34.68 8.71
CA ALA A 354 -24.75 -34.17 8.66
C ALA A 354 -25.76 -35.32 8.60
N GLN A 355 -25.46 -36.40 7.89
CA GLN A 355 -26.34 -37.58 7.79
C GLN A 355 -26.57 -38.23 9.16
N LEU A 356 -25.59 -38.19 10.07
CA LEU A 356 -25.74 -38.67 11.45
C LEU A 356 -26.75 -37.85 12.28
N THR A 357 -27.09 -36.64 11.83
CA THR A 357 -27.97 -35.71 12.54
C THR A 357 -29.39 -35.64 11.99
N THR A 358 -29.69 -36.38 10.92
CA THR A 358 -30.99 -36.34 10.24
C THR A 358 -31.39 -37.69 9.66
N SER A 359 -32.70 -37.96 9.58
CA SER A 359 -33.25 -39.11 8.86
C SER A 359 -33.47 -38.83 7.36
N VAL A 360 -33.26 -37.59 6.92
CA VAL A 360 -33.36 -37.20 5.50
C VAL A 360 -32.13 -37.73 4.75
N PRO A 361 -32.30 -38.46 3.62
CA PRO A 361 -31.17 -38.93 2.83
C PRO A 361 -30.41 -37.76 2.17
N ILE A 362 -29.08 -37.81 2.28
CA ILE A 362 -28.15 -36.87 1.66
C ILE A 362 -27.40 -37.58 0.53
N ASP A 363 -27.73 -37.24 -0.72
CA ASP A 363 -27.09 -37.79 -1.91
C ASP A 363 -25.83 -36.99 -2.25
N ILE A 364 -24.68 -37.66 -2.32
CA ILE A 364 -23.38 -37.01 -2.58
C ILE A 364 -22.87 -37.45 -3.96
N ASN A 365 -22.57 -36.48 -4.83
CA ASN A 365 -21.91 -36.73 -6.11
C ASN A 365 -20.77 -35.72 -6.31
N LEU A 366 -19.53 -36.17 -6.10
CA LEU A 366 -18.33 -35.35 -6.19
C LEU A 366 -17.45 -35.90 -7.31
N GLU A 367 -17.17 -35.07 -8.31
CA GLU A 367 -16.14 -35.36 -9.31
C GLU A 367 -14.73 -35.17 -8.72
N ALA A 368 -13.70 -35.52 -9.49
CA ALA A 368 -12.33 -35.12 -9.16
C ALA A 368 -12.21 -33.59 -9.31
N LEU A 369 -11.91 -32.91 -8.19
CA LEU A 369 -11.83 -31.45 -8.11
C LEU A 369 -10.37 -31.00 -8.15
N PRO A 370 -10.06 -29.85 -8.79
CA PRO A 370 -8.71 -29.30 -8.81
C PRO A 370 -8.31 -28.81 -7.42
N ARG A 371 -6.99 -28.74 -7.18
CA ARG A 371 -6.43 -28.02 -6.04
C ARG A 371 -6.50 -26.53 -6.31
N VAL A 372 -7.15 -25.79 -5.41
CA VAL A 372 -7.40 -24.34 -5.57
C VAL A 372 -6.76 -23.51 -4.45
N GLY A 373 -6.10 -24.17 -3.50
CA GLY A 373 -5.35 -23.57 -2.41
C GLY A 373 -6.13 -23.58 -1.10
N ASP A 374 -5.45 -23.85 0.01
CA ASP A 374 -6.10 -24.12 1.31
C ASP A 374 -7.03 -22.99 1.80
N SER A 375 -6.72 -21.73 1.48
CA SER A 375 -7.58 -20.59 1.83
C SER A 375 -8.92 -20.63 1.07
N VAL A 376 -8.89 -20.90 -0.23
CA VAL A 376 -10.08 -21.01 -1.08
C VAL A 376 -10.88 -22.26 -0.71
N GLU A 377 -10.21 -23.40 -0.54
CA GLU A 377 -10.83 -24.68 -0.18
C GLU A 377 -11.59 -24.58 1.15
N ARG A 378 -11.01 -23.91 2.16
CA ARG A 378 -11.70 -23.63 3.44
C ARG A 378 -13.00 -22.88 3.27
N GLU A 379 -13.02 -21.82 2.46
CA GLU A 379 -14.24 -21.02 2.29
C GLU A 379 -15.32 -21.78 1.51
N ILE A 380 -14.95 -22.57 0.49
CA ILE A 380 -15.89 -23.43 -0.25
C ILE A 380 -16.53 -24.45 0.71
N VAL A 381 -15.73 -25.13 1.53
CA VAL A 381 -16.24 -26.11 2.52
C VAL A 381 -17.12 -25.42 3.56
N GLY A 382 -16.76 -24.21 3.99
CA GLY A 382 -17.57 -23.41 4.92
C GLY A 382 -18.96 -23.09 4.36
N ILE A 383 -19.04 -22.72 3.08
CA ILE A 383 -20.31 -22.46 2.38
C ILE A 383 -21.14 -23.75 2.28
N ALA A 384 -20.50 -24.86 1.89
CA ALA A 384 -21.16 -26.17 1.80
C ALA A 384 -21.78 -26.59 3.15
N GLN A 385 -21.02 -26.44 4.24
CA GLN A 385 -21.43 -26.80 5.59
C GLN A 385 -22.63 -25.97 6.05
N GLU A 386 -22.62 -24.65 5.80
CA GLU A 386 -23.71 -23.76 6.17
C GLU A 386 -24.97 -24.06 5.33
N ALA A 387 -24.83 -24.29 4.02
CA ALA A 387 -25.94 -24.67 3.15
C ALA A 387 -26.58 -26.00 3.60
N LEU A 388 -25.75 -27.01 3.92
CA LEU A 388 -26.23 -28.31 4.38
C LEU A 388 -26.94 -28.23 5.73
N THR A 389 -26.39 -27.43 6.65
CA THR A 389 -27.03 -27.16 7.95
C THR A 389 -28.40 -26.51 7.78
N ASN A 390 -28.52 -25.55 6.87
CA ASN A 390 -29.78 -24.88 6.57
C ASN A 390 -30.81 -25.85 5.96
N ALA A 391 -30.38 -26.72 5.04
CA ALA A 391 -31.24 -27.76 4.48
C ALA A 391 -31.77 -28.71 5.57
N VAL A 392 -30.88 -29.26 6.41
CA VAL A 392 -31.26 -30.20 7.49
C VAL A 392 -32.24 -29.56 8.49
N ARG A 393 -32.02 -28.31 8.89
CA ARG A 393 -32.83 -27.66 9.94
C ARG A 393 -34.13 -27.04 9.43
N HIS A 394 -34.10 -26.44 8.24
CA HIS A 394 -35.15 -25.52 7.82
C HIS A 394 -35.97 -26.02 6.65
N ALA A 395 -35.44 -26.93 5.82
CA ALA A 395 -36.11 -27.31 4.59
C ALA A 395 -37.34 -28.18 4.80
N ARG A 396 -37.36 -29.02 5.85
CA ARG A 396 -38.32 -30.16 5.94
C ARG A 396 -38.34 -30.96 4.62
N ALA A 397 -37.15 -31.15 4.04
CA ALA A 397 -36.95 -31.83 2.78
C ALA A 397 -37.13 -33.34 2.93
N ARG A 398 -37.47 -34.00 1.83
CA ARG A 398 -37.43 -35.47 1.71
C ARG A 398 -36.08 -35.94 1.18
N ARG A 399 -35.31 -35.05 0.55
CA ARG A 399 -33.97 -35.33 0.01
C ARG A 399 -33.11 -34.08 -0.03
N ILE A 400 -31.82 -34.25 0.25
CA ILE A 400 -30.79 -33.24 0.08
C ILE A 400 -29.75 -33.80 -0.88
N SER A 401 -29.19 -32.97 -1.76
CA SER A 401 -28.12 -33.37 -2.67
C SER A 401 -26.94 -32.42 -2.60
N VAL A 402 -25.73 -32.96 -2.53
CA VAL A 402 -24.46 -32.24 -2.61
C VAL A 402 -23.76 -32.66 -3.91
N ARG A 403 -23.53 -31.70 -4.80
CA ARG A 403 -22.87 -31.91 -6.09
C ARG A 403 -21.66 -31.00 -6.21
N ALA A 404 -20.51 -31.55 -6.60
CA ALA A 404 -19.34 -30.76 -6.92
C ALA A 404 -18.70 -31.25 -8.22
N SER A 405 -18.41 -30.32 -9.11
CA SER A 405 -17.88 -30.57 -10.45
C SER A 405 -16.84 -29.54 -10.83
N THR A 406 -15.89 -29.93 -11.67
CA THR A 406 -14.89 -29.01 -12.21
C THR A 406 -15.50 -28.17 -13.33
N VAL A 407 -15.22 -26.86 -13.34
CA VAL A 407 -15.62 -25.93 -14.40
C VAL A 407 -14.36 -25.53 -15.17
N ARG A 408 -14.34 -25.80 -16.49
CA ARG A 408 -13.13 -25.65 -17.34
C ARG A 408 -11.97 -26.50 -16.78
N SER A 409 -10.73 -26.05 -16.92
CA SER A 409 -9.54 -26.80 -16.47
C SER A 409 -9.14 -26.57 -15.01
N ILE A 410 -9.59 -25.47 -14.37
CA ILE A 410 -9.11 -25.04 -13.04
C ILE A 410 -10.20 -24.45 -12.13
N GLY A 411 -11.44 -24.31 -12.60
CA GLY A 411 -12.56 -23.76 -11.83
C GLY A 411 -13.38 -24.83 -11.10
N LEU A 412 -14.23 -24.41 -10.17
CA LEU A 412 -15.04 -25.31 -9.34
C LEU A 412 -16.48 -24.81 -9.26
N ARG A 413 -17.43 -25.75 -9.39
CA ARG A 413 -18.85 -25.52 -9.09
C ARG A 413 -19.32 -26.47 -8.01
N LEU A 414 -19.91 -25.91 -6.96
CA LEU A 414 -20.54 -26.63 -5.86
C LEU A 414 -22.03 -26.28 -5.84
N SER A 415 -22.89 -27.28 -5.70
CA SER A 415 -24.33 -27.12 -5.48
C SER A 415 -24.77 -27.93 -4.27
N VAL A 416 -25.51 -27.30 -3.37
CA VAL A 416 -26.24 -27.94 -2.28
C VAL A 416 -27.72 -27.64 -2.48
N ALA A 417 -28.53 -28.67 -2.73
CA ALA A 417 -29.94 -28.54 -3.05
C ALA A 417 -30.83 -29.39 -2.12
N ASP A 418 -32.01 -28.89 -1.78
CA ASP A 418 -33.05 -29.60 -1.05
C ASP A 418 -34.40 -29.49 -1.78
N ASP A 419 -35.26 -30.51 -1.63
CA ASP A 419 -36.63 -30.54 -2.19
C ASP A 419 -37.70 -30.05 -1.20
N GLY A 420 -37.28 -29.26 -0.20
CA GLY A 420 -38.12 -28.88 0.92
C GLY A 420 -39.10 -27.74 0.63
N ARG A 421 -39.55 -27.11 1.72
CA ARG A 421 -40.58 -26.06 1.67
C ARG A 421 -40.14 -24.77 0.98
N GLY A 422 -38.84 -24.58 0.73
CA GLY A 422 -38.27 -23.33 0.21
C GLY A 422 -38.71 -22.08 1.01
N PHE A 423 -38.44 -20.90 0.48
CA PHE A 423 -38.89 -19.64 1.09
C PHE A 423 -39.12 -18.54 0.05
N ALA A 424 -39.92 -17.53 0.43
CA ALA A 424 -40.06 -16.32 -0.36
C ALA A 424 -38.89 -15.39 -0.07
N ARG A 425 -38.22 -14.90 -1.11
CA ARG A 425 -37.08 -13.99 -0.98
C ARG A 425 -37.59 -12.56 -0.73
N ASP A 426 -37.90 -12.24 0.53
CA ASP A 426 -38.05 -10.83 0.93
C ASP A 426 -36.68 -10.26 1.34
N ARG A 427 -36.40 -9.02 0.95
CA ARG A 427 -35.09 -8.35 1.17
C ARG A 427 -34.80 -8.08 2.65
N SER A 428 -35.78 -8.27 3.53
CA SER A 428 -35.75 -7.91 4.95
C SER A 428 -35.36 -9.05 5.90
N SER A 429 -35.24 -10.30 5.43
CA SER A 429 -35.01 -11.48 6.30
C SER A 429 -33.78 -12.32 5.92
N ALA A 430 -32.67 -11.68 5.55
CA ALA A 430 -31.41 -12.40 5.38
C ALA A 430 -30.87 -12.86 6.75
N GLY A 431 -31.13 -14.11 7.13
CA GLY A 431 -30.56 -14.70 8.35
C GLY A 431 -29.03 -14.80 8.28
N PHE A 432 -28.37 -14.78 9.45
CA PHE A 432 -26.90 -14.78 9.59
C PHE A 432 -26.17 -15.83 8.73
N GLY A 433 -26.79 -16.99 8.48
CA GLY A 433 -26.23 -18.04 7.62
C GLY A 433 -26.05 -17.62 6.16
N MET A 434 -27.02 -16.93 5.57
CA MET A 434 -26.93 -16.46 4.18
C MET A 434 -25.91 -15.34 4.05
N THR A 435 -25.87 -14.41 5.01
CA THR A 435 -24.86 -13.33 5.06
C THR A 435 -23.46 -13.92 5.17
N SER A 436 -23.26 -14.92 6.03
CA SER A 436 -21.95 -15.58 6.15
C SER A 436 -21.53 -16.28 4.85
N MET A 437 -22.43 -17.01 4.18
CA MET A 437 -22.10 -17.63 2.89
C MET A 437 -21.71 -16.59 1.82
N GLN A 438 -22.41 -15.45 1.80
CA GLN A 438 -22.15 -14.35 0.87
C GLN A 438 -20.76 -13.73 1.13
N GLU A 439 -20.44 -13.37 2.38
CA GLU A 439 -19.15 -12.81 2.77
C GLU A 439 -17.97 -13.76 2.45
N ARG A 440 -18.18 -15.07 2.62
CA ARG A 440 -17.17 -16.09 2.29
C ARG A 440 -16.94 -16.21 0.79
N ALA A 441 -18.01 -16.16 -0.01
CA ALA A 441 -17.91 -16.18 -1.46
C ALA A 441 -17.16 -14.94 -1.98
N GLU A 442 -17.49 -13.75 -1.45
CA GLU A 442 -16.81 -12.49 -1.79
C GLU A 442 -15.32 -12.54 -1.46
N ARG A 443 -14.93 -13.12 -0.33
CA ARG A 443 -13.52 -13.24 0.10
C ARG A 443 -12.64 -14.02 -0.88
N ILE A 444 -13.23 -14.98 -1.59
CA ILE A 444 -12.51 -15.81 -2.58
C ILE A 444 -12.83 -15.41 -4.03
N GLY A 445 -13.57 -14.32 -4.24
CA GLY A 445 -14.02 -13.91 -5.57
C GLY A 445 -14.96 -14.93 -6.24
N ALA A 446 -15.70 -15.72 -5.48
CA ALA A 446 -16.67 -16.68 -6.02
C ALA A 446 -18.05 -16.02 -6.22
N SER A 447 -18.79 -16.49 -7.23
CA SER A 447 -20.20 -16.17 -7.37
C SER A 447 -21.04 -17.13 -6.52
N LEU A 448 -21.90 -16.59 -5.68
CA LEU A 448 -22.89 -17.35 -4.91
C LEU A 448 -24.30 -17.03 -5.42
N THR A 449 -25.03 -18.06 -5.83
CA THR A 449 -26.43 -17.95 -6.28
C THR A 449 -27.31 -18.81 -5.40
N ILE A 450 -28.36 -18.23 -4.82
CA ILE A 450 -29.37 -18.97 -4.05
C ILE A 450 -30.69 -18.91 -4.83
N VAL A 451 -31.15 -20.08 -5.27
CA VAL A 451 -32.42 -20.26 -5.96
C VAL A 451 -33.41 -20.92 -5.00
N THR A 452 -34.54 -20.28 -4.74
CA THR A 452 -35.59 -20.84 -3.89
C THR A 452 -36.95 -20.33 -4.31
N ALA A 453 -37.98 -21.15 -4.08
CA ALA A 453 -39.37 -20.75 -4.21
C ALA A 453 -40.20 -21.42 -3.11
N PRO A 454 -41.28 -20.79 -2.62
CA PRO A 454 -42.21 -21.46 -1.72
C PRO A 454 -42.69 -22.80 -2.32
N ARG A 455 -42.52 -23.88 -1.56
CA ARG A 455 -42.79 -25.28 -1.92
C ARG A 455 -41.94 -25.84 -3.07
N GLY A 456 -40.89 -25.13 -3.49
CA GLY A 456 -39.99 -25.54 -4.58
C GLY A 456 -38.56 -25.88 -4.14
N GLY A 457 -38.30 -26.01 -2.83
CA GLY A 457 -36.96 -26.28 -2.31
C GLY A 457 -36.02 -25.07 -2.31
N THR A 458 -34.75 -25.36 -2.05
CA THR A 458 -33.65 -24.38 -2.08
C THR A 458 -32.44 -25.00 -2.75
N GLU A 459 -31.79 -24.27 -3.64
CA GLU A 459 -30.49 -24.62 -4.22
C GLU A 459 -29.50 -23.49 -3.98
N VAL A 460 -28.37 -23.81 -3.36
CA VAL A 460 -27.23 -22.91 -3.16
C VAL A 460 -26.14 -23.35 -4.13
N VAL A 461 -25.78 -22.48 -5.08
CA VAL A 461 -24.76 -22.73 -6.10
C VAL A 461 -23.60 -21.77 -5.90
N LEU A 462 -22.41 -22.32 -5.71
CA LEU A 462 -21.14 -21.60 -5.72
C LEU A 462 -20.40 -21.89 -7.01
N ALA A 463 -19.88 -20.85 -7.66
CA ALA A 463 -18.98 -20.95 -8.81
C ALA A 463 -17.71 -20.14 -8.54
N TRP A 464 -16.55 -20.78 -8.67
CA TRP A 464 -15.24 -20.16 -8.46
C TRP A 464 -14.35 -20.42 -9.68
N GLU A 465 -13.71 -19.37 -10.20
CA GLU A 465 -12.78 -19.44 -11.33
C GLU A 465 -11.52 -18.59 -11.04
N PRO A 466 -10.30 -19.04 -11.37
CA PRO A 466 -9.04 -18.34 -11.02
C PRO A 466 -8.87 -16.91 -11.56
N SER A 467 -9.70 -16.47 -12.49
CA SER A 467 -9.75 -15.07 -12.95
C SER A 467 -10.34 -14.10 -11.92
N SER A 468 -10.84 -14.59 -10.79
CA SER A 468 -11.40 -13.74 -9.72
C SER A 468 -10.41 -13.35 -8.62
N LEU A 469 -9.12 -13.68 -8.77
CA LEU A 469 -8.02 -13.12 -7.96
C LEU A 469 -7.17 -12.17 -8.84
N PRO A 470 -6.67 -11.03 -8.30
CA PRO A 470 -5.72 -10.20 -9.02
C PRO A 470 -4.49 -11.04 -9.38
N THR A 471 -4.12 -11.03 -10.65
CA THR A 471 -3.01 -11.79 -11.21
C THR A 471 -1.71 -11.43 -10.48
N GLN A 472 -1.28 -12.25 -9.52
CA GLN A 472 0.09 -12.22 -9.04
C GLN A 472 0.95 -13.04 -9.99
N VAL A 473 1.62 -12.34 -10.91
CA VAL A 473 2.65 -12.91 -11.77
C VAL A 473 3.88 -13.18 -10.89
N HIS A 474 4.09 -14.42 -10.49
CA HIS A 474 5.41 -14.85 -10.04
C HIS A 474 6.24 -15.19 -11.27
N VAL A 475 7.22 -14.33 -11.59
CA VAL A 475 8.31 -14.69 -12.50
C VAL A 475 9.20 -15.66 -11.73
N ALA A 476 9.21 -16.93 -12.15
CA ALA A 476 10.22 -17.87 -11.69
C ALA A 476 11.57 -17.47 -12.30
N GLY A 477 12.54 -17.18 -11.44
CA GLY A 477 13.96 -17.07 -11.75
C GLY A 477 14.71 -18.19 -11.06
#